data_AF-A0A6A3DP53-F1
#
_entry.id   AF-A0A6A3DP53-F1
#
_cell.length_a   1.000
_cell.length_b   1.000
_cell.length_c   1.000
_cell.angle_alpha   90.00
_cell.angle_beta   90.00
_cell.angle_gamma   90.00
#
_symmetry.space_group_name_H-M   'P 1'
#
loop_
_entity.id
_entity.type
_entity.pdbx_description
1 polymer ?
#
loop_
_entity_poly.entity_id
_entity_poly.type
_entity_poly.pdbx_seq_one_letter_code
_entity_poly.pdbx_strand_id
1 'polypeptide(L)'
;MVAQSPQTEYFEKDPQRGERRCGCCSLGWGLIITGALIAVLGLLYGTVVPAVVDNAVKDGVVSCDASDGAEESYIDPYGDCEDCTPYHYSLYMMNATNAEAYLAGDDKTLQVREMGPYVYRRRQFKLDVEFLDDGNRVSYKQYTYHTFVPDMSCDGCSDDDQVTTLDVGYMSVIAQAGGEFAFLVRLALGSFASTSNTSEAVSVVTEYGPQMMRWVNGLNSMDPAAMKTVTNNSAVLTFLATGPAAIADLDLSGFAYNGLFAKRTISQWALGYPSLLAGLGLGSNYIKVCAATGGLNAQCAACVGKTTDECLAIWGQCNQCVRGARVVAINDETCAVIEAAYAAVYGATEAASFAASTCQLCSSFGLCAAPLPGIVESSGRNYTATA
;
A
#
# COMPACT_ATOMS: atom_id res chain seq x y z
N MET A 1 -28.67 39.67 100.54
CA MET A 1 -28.68 39.38 102.00
C MET A 1 -27.26 39.00 102.43
N VAL A 2 -26.98 39.07 103.73
CA VAL A 2 -25.62 39.01 104.32
C VAL A 2 -25.18 37.57 104.61
N ALA A 3 -23.86 37.39 104.82
CA ALA A 3 -23.15 36.31 105.52
C ALA A 3 -22.40 35.30 104.61
N GLN A 4 -21.20 34.81 104.93
CA GLN A 4 -20.19 35.23 105.94
C GLN A 4 -18.80 34.65 105.53
N SER A 5 -17.71 35.23 106.03
CA SER A 5 -16.35 34.65 106.01
C SER A 5 -16.15 33.74 107.26
N PRO A 6 -14.99 33.09 107.56
CA PRO A 6 -13.64 33.19 106.96
C PRO A 6 -13.11 31.78 106.53
N GLN A 7 -11.83 31.35 106.51
CA GLN A 7 -10.57 31.87 107.08
C GLN A 7 -9.29 31.48 106.29
N THR A 8 -8.19 32.07 106.76
CA THR A 8 -6.76 32.03 106.40
C THR A 8 -6.03 30.67 106.41
N GLU A 9 -4.98 30.53 105.59
CA GLU A 9 -3.65 30.17 106.12
C GLU A 9 -2.49 30.66 105.23
N TYR A 10 -1.31 30.80 105.83
CA TYR A 10 -0.11 31.45 105.29
C TYR A 10 0.80 30.46 104.54
N PHE A 11 1.62 30.93 103.60
CA PHE A 11 3.08 30.77 103.71
C PHE A 11 3.83 31.66 102.70
N GLU A 12 4.94 32.21 103.17
CA GLU A 12 5.75 33.23 102.51
C GLU A 12 7.19 32.71 102.41
N LYS A 13 7.77 32.58 101.20
CA LYS A 13 9.24 32.68 101.02
C LYS A 13 9.78 32.85 99.59
N ASP A 14 10.55 33.93 99.46
CA ASP A 14 11.72 34.23 98.62
C ASP A 14 11.82 33.85 97.13
N PRO A 15 12.26 34.80 96.27
CA PRO A 15 12.70 34.54 94.90
C PRO A 15 14.21 34.27 94.83
N GLN A 16 14.64 33.22 94.11
CA GLN A 16 15.80 33.24 93.20
C GLN A 16 16.05 31.88 92.53
N ARG A 17 15.92 31.84 91.20
CA ARG A 17 16.59 30.93 90.25
C ARG A 17 16.37 31.53 88.85
N GLY A 18 17.33 31.57 87.93
CA GLY A 18 18.58 30.83 87.87
C GLY A 18 18.62 30.05 86.56
N GLU A 19 19.42 30.57 85.62
CA GLU A 19 19.79 29.97 84.32
C GLU A 19 18.70 29.78 83.24
N ARG A 20 18.94 30.44 82.09
CA ARG A 20 18.38 30.05 80.79
C ARG A 20 19.01 28.71 80.36
N ARG A 21 18.22 27.67 80.05
CA ARG A 21 18.73 26.44 79.40
C ARG A 21 17.86 25.92 78.25
N CYS A 22 18.45 25.96 77.06
CA CYS A 22 18.23 25.15 75.85
C CYS A 22 16.85 24.54 75.55
N GLY A 23 16.09 25.22 74.69
CA GLY A 23 15.04 24.61 73.85
C GLY A 23 15.55 23.98 72.53
N CYS A 24 16.87 23.91 72.29
CA CYS A 24 17.42 23.50 71.00
C CYS A 24 17.41 21.98 70.73
N CYS A 25 17.27 21.14 71.75
CA CYS A 25 17.42 19.68 71.58
C CYS A 25 16.17 18.99 71.01
N SER A 26 14.95 19.37 71.44
CA SER A 26 13.72 18.72 70.97
C SER A 26 13.41 19.01 69.50
N LEU A 27 13.62 20.25 69.05
CA LEU A 27 13.44 20.64 67.65
C LEU A 27 14.44 19.93 66.72
N GLY A 28 15.70 19.81 67.15
CA GLY A 28 16.75 19.10 66.41
C GLY A 28 16.42 17.62 66.20
N TRP A 29 15.99 16.92 67.26
CA TRP A 29 15.55 15.53 67.15
C TRP A 29 14.31 15.37 66.24
N GLY A 30 13.34 16.29 66.32
CA GLY A 30 12.18 16.30 65.43
C GLY A 30 12.55 16.42 63.95
N LEU A 31 13.48 17.31 63.60
CA LEU A 31 14.00 17.46 62.23
C LEU A 31 14.79 16.23 61.76
N ILE A 32 15.61 15.62 62.64
CA ILE A 32 16.36 14.39 62.32
C ILE A 32 15.41 13.21 62.04
N ILE A 33 14.39 13.01 62.89
CA ILE A 33 13.39 11.95 62.71
C ILE A 33 12.59 12.19 61.41
N THR A 34 12.19 13.43 61.13
CA THR A 34 11.46 13.79 59.91
C THR A 34 12.32 13.56 58.66
N GLY A 35 13.59 13.97 58.68
CA GLY A 35 14.55 13.73 57.61
C GLY A 35 14.81 12.24 57.38
N ALA A 36 14.92 11.45 58.44
CA ALA A 36 15.04 9.99 58.35
C ALA A 36 13.78 9.34 57.76
N LEU A 37 12.59 9.81 58.14
CA LEU A 37 11.31 9.34 57.56
C LEU A 37 11.21 9.66 56.06
N ILE A 38 11.58 10.88 55.65
CA ILE A 38 11.61 11.27 54.24
C ILE A 38 12.65 10.46 53.47
N ALA A 39 13.83 10.19 54.06
CA ALA A 39 14.85 9.36 53.44
C ALA A 39 14.38 7.91 53.26
N VAL A 40 13.72 7.32 54.27
CA VAL A 40 13.15 5.96 54.17
C VAL A 40 12.02 5.90 53.16
N LEU A 41 11.12 6.88 53.13
CA LEU A 41 10.05 6.97 52.13
C LEU A 41 10.61 7.16 50.71
N GLY A 42 11.64 7.98 50.53
CA GLY A 42 12.32 8.16 49.25
C GLY A 42 13.04 6.89 48.78
N LEU A 43 13.64 6.13 49.70
CA LEU A 43 14.32 4.87 49.40
C LEU A 43 13.31 3.74 49.08
N LEU A 44 12.19 3.66 49.81
CA LEU A 44 11.07 2.78 49.48
C LEU A 44 10.45 3.15 48.12
N TYR A 45 10.18 4.42 47.86
CA TYR A 45 9.64 4.87 46.58
C TYR A 45 10.61 4.54 45.44
N GLY A 46 11.90 4.83 45.61
CA GLY A 46 12.95 4.57 44.62
C GLY A 46 13.32 3.10 44.39
N THR A 47 12.79 2.16 45.18
CA THR A 47 13.04 0.71 45.01
C THR A 47 11.78 -0.07 44.69
N VAL A 48 10.68 0.18 45.41
CA VAL A 48 9.42 -0.55 45.26
C VAL A 48 8.62 -0.05 44.06
N VAL A 49 8.54 1.26 43.83
CA VAL A 49 7.73 1.79 42.71
C VAL A 49 8.32 1.40 41.36
N PRO A 50 9.64 1.50 41.09
CA PRO A 50 10.22 0.94 39.87
C PRO A 50 9.94 -0.55 39.71
N ALA A 51 10.09 -1.38 40.75
CA ALA A 51 9.83 -2.82 40.63
C ALA A 51 8.35 -3.14 40.34
N VAL A 52 7.41 -2.42 40.96
CA VAL A 52 5.96 -2.60 40.71
C VAL A 52 5.57 -2.08 39.33
N VAL A 53 6.12 -0.94 38.91
CA VAL A 53 5.87 -0.37 37.56
C VAL A 53 6.52 -1.24 36.49
N ASP A 54 7.77 -1.68 36.65
CA ASP A 54 8.46 -2.55 35.69
C ASP A 54 7.72 -3.89 35.54
N ASN A 55 7.18 -4.45 36.63
CA ASN A 55 6.38 -5.68 36.54
C ASN A 55 5.02 -5.40 35.89
N ALA A 56 4.26 -4.39 36.33
CA ALA A 56 2.98 -4.03 35.71
C ALA A 56 3.12 -3.59 34.23
N VAL A 57 4.28 -3.07 33.84
CA VAL A 57 4.64 -2.81 32.44
C VAL A 57 4.96 -4.12 31.75
N LYS A 58 5.83 -5.00 32.28
CA LYS A 58 6.14 -6.31 31.67
C LYS A 58 4.92 -7.23 31.52
N ASP A 59 3.99 -7.17 32.46
CA ASP A 59 2.72 -7.90 32.44
C ASP A 59 1.71 -7.25 31.45
N GLY A 60 1.92 -5.97 31.08
CA GLY A 60 1.01 -5.17 30.25
C GLY A 60 1.54 -4.84 28.84
N VAL A 61 2.83 -4.99 28.57
CA VAL A 61 3.40 -5.06 27.22
C VAL A 61 3.46 -6.51 26.79
N VAL A 62 3.16 -6.77 25.52
CA VAL A 62 3.18 -8.13 24.96
C VAL A 62 4.62 -8.65 24.96
N SER A 63 4.98 -9.41 25.99
CA SER A 63 6.12 -10.33 25.96
C SER A 63 5.67 -11.53 25.14
N CYS A 64 5.88 -11.47 23.82
CA CYS A 64 5.43 -12.51 22.88
C CYS A 64 6.12 -13.86 23.18
N ASP A 65 5.63 -14.60 24.16
CA ASP A 65 6.04 -15.97 24.41
C ASP A 65 5.44 -16.89 23.34
N ALA A 66 6.01 -18.09 23.18
CA ALA A 66 5.60 -19.01 22.13
C ALA A 66 4.13 -19.49 22.26
N SER A 67 3.52 -19.34 23.44
CA SER A 67 2.08 -19.51 23.68
C SER A 67 1.25 -18.49 22.92
N ASP A 68 1.64 -17.23 23.00
CA ASP A 68 0.84 -16.07 22.57
C ASP A 68 0.76 -16.03 21.04
N GLY A 69 1.84 -16.47 20.36
CA GLY A 69 1.82 -16.62 18.91
C GLY A 69 1.01 -17.80 18.38
N ALA A 70 0.47 -18.65 19.25
CA ALA A 70 -0.52 -19.67 18.92
C ALA A 70 -1.98 -19.20 19.14
N GLU A 71 -2.19 -18.01 19.72
CA GLU A 71 -3.53 -17.45 19.93
C GLU A 71 -4.16 -16.97 18.62
N GLU A 72 -5.48 -17.12 18.49
CA GLU A 72 -6.23 -16.67 17.32
C GLU A 72 -6.16 -15.14 17.15
N SER A 73 -6.15 -14.39 18.25
CA SER A 73 -5.94 -12.94 18.30
C SER A 73 -4.57 -12.50 17.73
N TYR A 74 -3.54 -13.33 17.90
CA TYR A 74 -2.22 -13.07 17.32
C TYR A 74 -2.17 -13.48 15.85
N ILE A 75 -2.72 -14.66 15.52
CA ILE A 75 -2.68 -15.24 14.18
C ILE A 75 -3.55 -14.46 13.21
N ASP A 76 -4.79 -14.10 13.59
CA ASP A 76 -5.72 -13.26 12.84
C ASP A 76 -6.37 -12.18 13.71
N PRO A 77 -5.65 -11.07 13.99
CA PRO A 77 -6.15 -9.98 14.86
C PRO A 77 -7.42 -9.29 14.33
N TYR A 78 -7.79 -9.52 13.07
CA TYR A 78 -9.00 -8.98 12.43
C TYR A 78 -10.11 -10.04 12.27
N GLY A 79 -9.93 -11.17 12.97
CA GLY A 79 -10.82 -12.32 13.04
C GLY A 79 -12.18 -12.06 13.71
N ASP A 80 -12.86 -13.14 14.08
CA ASP A 80 -14.15 -13.12 14.78
C ASP A 80 -14.03 -13.64 16.24
N CYS A 81 -12.81 -13.80 16.75
CA CYS A 81 -12.53 -14.23 18.11
C CYS A 81 -12.90 -13.14 19.14
N GLU A 82 -13.01 -13.52 20.42
CA GLU A 82 -13.43 -12.60 21.51
C GLU A 82 -12.50 -11.39 21.65
N ASP A 83 -11.19 -11.60 21.51
CA ASP A 83 -10.15 -10.54 21.57
C ASP A 83 -9.78 -9.96 20.19
N CYS A 84 -10.48 -10.35 19.12
CA CYS A 84 -10.23 -9.87 17.76
C CYS A 84 -10.90 -8.50 17.52
N THR A 85 -10.30 -7.66 16.66
CA THR A 85 -10.86 -6.34 16.30
C THR A 85 -11.14 -6.26 14.79
N PRO A 86 -12.37 -6.55 14.33
CA PRO A 86 -12.70 -6.55 12.90
C PRO A 86 -12.39 -5.22 12.18
N TYR A 87 -11.44 -5.27 11.24
CA TYR A 87 -10.99 -4.09 10.50
C TYR A 87 -11.81 -3.89 9.21
N HIS A 88 -12.33 -2.68 8.99
CA HIS A 88 -13.13 -2.32 7.83
C HIS A 88 -12.61 -1.06 7.14
N TYR A 89 -12.56 -1.08 5.81
CA TYR A 89 -12.31 0.08 4.95
C TYR A 89 -13.64 0.58 4.39
N SER A 90 -13.95 1.87 4.54
CA SER A 90 -15.08 2.51 3.87
C SER A 90 -14.57 3.32 2.68
N LEU A 91 -14.80 2.85 1.46
CA LEU A 91 -14.38 3.51 0.23
C LEU A 91 -15.48 4.48 -0.28
N TYR A 92 -15.10 5.72 -0.54
CA TYR A 92 -15.93 6.73 -1.18
C TYR A 92 -15.26 7.18 -2.48
N MET A 93 -16.00 7.12 -3.59
CA MET A 93 -15.48 7.37 -4.93
C MET A 93 -16.12 8.59 -5.57
N MET A 94 -15.30 9.44 -6.18
CA MET A 94 -15.76 10.62 -6.93
C MET A 94 -15.95 10.25 -8.40
N ASN A 95 -17.19 9.93 -8.77
CA ASN A 95 -17.56 9.56 -10.14
C ASN A 95 -17.74 10.81 -11.02
N ALA A 96 -16.92 10.94 -12.06
CA ALA A 96 -17.03 12.01 -13.04
C ALA A 96 -18.23 11.80 -13.97
N THR A 97 -19.14 12.77 -14.02
CA THR A 97 -20.42 12.66 -14.75
C THR A 97 -20.39 13.31 -16.14
N ASN A 98 -19.40 14.17 -16.42
CA ASN A 98 -19.23 14.88 -17.70
C ASN A 98 -17.81 14.73 -18.30
N ALA A 99 -17.09 13.66 -17.97
CA ALA A 99 -15.67 13.52 -18.32
C ALA A 99 -15.36 13.63 -19.84
N GLU A 100 -16.29 13.26 -20.72
CA GLU A 100 -16.13 13.42 -22.18
C GLU A 100 -16.17 14.91 -22.58
N ALA A 101 -17.21 15.64 -22.18
CA ALA A 101 -17.38 17.06 -22.46
C ALA A 101 -16.26 17.91 -21.82
N TYR A 102 -15.79 17.51 -20.63
CA TYR A 102 -14.65 18.14 -19.98
C TYR A 102 -13.35 17.96 -20.77
N LEU A 103 -13.09 16.74 -21.29
CA LEU A 103 -11.90 16.45 -22.10
C LEU A 103 -11.96 17.04 -23.52
N ALA A 104 -13.15 17.18 -24.09
CA ALA A 104 -13.37 17.89 -25.35
C ALA A 104 -13.15 19.41 -25.22
N GLY A 105 -13.21 19.95 -23.99
CA GLY A 105 -13.14 21.38 -23.72
C GLY A 105 -14.48 22.11 -23.85
N ASP A 106 -15.57 21.38 -24.08
CA ASP A 106 -16.94 21.90 -24.11
C ASP A 106 -17.36 22.39 -22.71
N ASP A 107 -17.07 21.58 -21.68
CA ASP A 107 -17.27 21.92 -20.28
C ASP A 107 -15.97 22.37 -19.62
N LYS A 108 -15.98 23.54 -18.96
CA LYS A 108 -14.79 24.09 -18.27
C LYS A 108 -14.53 23.47 -16.89
N THR A 109 -15.48 22.71 -16.35
CA THR A 109 -15.44 22.19 -14.98
C THR A 109 -15.88 20.73 -14.98
N LEU A 110 -15.04 19.86 -14.43
CA LEU A 110 -15.38 18.48 -14.18
C LEU A 110 -16.44 18.40 -13.08
N GLN A 111 -17.60 17.81 -13.41
CA GLN A 111 -18.68 17.52 -12.48
C GLN A 111 -18.46 16.14 -11.90
N VAL A 112 -18.45 16.03 -10.56
CA VAL A 112 -18.27 14.78 -9.84
C VAL A 112 -19.45 14.51 -8.92
N ARG A 113 -19.80 13.23 -8.75
CA ARG A 113 -20.77 12.74 -7.78
C ARG A 113 -20.09 11.72 -6.87
N GLU A 114 -20.15 11.95 -5.57
CA GLU A 114 -19.70 10.96 -4.59
C GLU A 114 -20.58 9.70 -4.65
N MET A 115 -19.95 8.54 -4.54
CA MET A 115 -20.60 7.22 -4.46
C MET A 115 -19.93 6.42 -3.34
N GLY A 116 -20.74 5.91 -2.41
CA GLY A 116 -20.27 5.15 -1.25
C GLY A 116 -21.14 5.38 0.01
N PRO A 117 -20.75 4.77 1.15
CA PRO A 117 -19.57 3.93 1.31
C PRO A 117 -19.71 2.58 0.61
N TYR A 118 -18.61 2.10 0.04
CA TYR A 118 -18.41 0.69 -0.31
C TYR A 118 -17.48 0.09 0.74
N VAL A 119 -18.00 -0.80 1.58
CA VAL A 119 -17.26 -1.31 2.74
C VAL A 119 -16.59 -2.64 2.42
N TYR A 120 -15.31 -2.75 2.77
CA TYR A 120 -14.51 -3.96 2.68
C TYR A 120 -13.97 -4.35 4.04
N ARG A 121 -14.26 -5.58 4.49
CA ARG A 121 -13.62 -6.15 5.67
C ARG A 121 -12.25 -6.70 5.31
N ARG A 122 -11.23 -6.37 6.09
CA ARG A 122 -9.89 -6.97 6.03
C ARG A 122 -9.83 -8.19 6.94
N ARG A 123 -9.18 -9.25 6.46
CA ARG A 123 -8.66 -10.36 7.27
C ARG A 123 -7.16 -10.48 7.07
N GLN A 124 -6.43 -10.89 8.11
CA GLN A 124 -4.98 -10.92 8.05
C GLN A 124 -4.44 -12.11 8.84
N PHE A 125 -3.95 -13.13 8.15
CA PHE A 125 -3.45 -14.35 8.77
C PHE A 125 -1.93 -14.36 8.81
N LYS A 126 -1.35 -14.68 9.97
CA LYS A 126 0.06 -15.05 10.11
C LYS A 126 0.17 -16.57 9.96
N LEU A 127 0.87 -17.01 8.92
CA LEU A 127 1.17 -18.41 8.64
C LEU A 127 2.63 -18.71 8.97
N ASP A 128 2.95 -19.97 9.27
CA ASP A 128 4.29 -20.43 9.62
C ASP A 128 4.96 -19.59 10.74
N VAL A 129 4.21 -19.33 11.82
CA VAL A 129 4.70 -18.57 12.98
C VAL A 129 5.76 -19.39 13.72
N GLU A 130 6.99 -18.88 13.75
CA GLU A 130 8.14 -19.50 14.41
C GLU A 130 8.82 -18.51 15.34
N PHE A 131 8.98 -18.88 16.61
CA PHE A 131 9.76 -18.13 17.59
C PHE A 131 11.21 -18.61 17.59
N LEU A 132 12.12 -17.65 17.44
CA LEU A 132 13.56 -17.82 17.31
C LEU A 132 14.26 -17.12 18.46
N ASP A 133 15.50 -17.54 18.74
CA ASP A 133 16.38 -16.92 19.74
C ASP A 133 15.70 -16.80 21.13
N ASP A 134 15.13 -17.91 21.62
CA ASP A 134 14.39 -18.00 22.90
C ASP A 134 13.25 -16.96 23.04
N GLY A 135 12.50 -16.74 21.95
CA GLY A 135 11.35 -15.81 21.91
C GLY A 135 11.70 -14.37 21.50
N ASN A 136 12.99 -14.01 21.46
CA ASN A 136 13.41 -12.65 21.13
C ASN A 136 13.14 -12.25 19.67
N ARG A 137 12.88 -13.21 18.77
CA ARG A 137 12.52 -12.97 17.37
C ARG A 137 11.36 -13.85 16.97
N VAL A 138 10.50 -13.34 16.08
CA VAL A 138 9.42 -14.10 15.46
C VAL A 138 9.51 -13.99 13.95
N SER A 139 9.29 -15.11 13.26
CA SER A 139 9.20 -15.23 11.81
C SER A 139 7.80 -15.69 11.44
N TYR A 140 7.21 -15.12 10.40
CA TYR A 140 5.92 -15.55 9.86
C TYR A 140 5.74 -15.04 8.42
N LYS A 141 4.84 -15.68 7.68
CA LYS A 141 4.31 -15.17 6.40
C LYS A 141 2.97 -14.51 6.66
N GLN A 142 2.77 -13.29 6.18
CA GLN A 142 1.48 -12.62 6.31
C GLN A 142 0.65 -12.76 5.04
N TYR A 143 -0.55 -13.30 5.18
CA TYR A 143 -1.60 -13.27 4.17
C TYR A 143 -2.62 -12.19 4.53
N THR A 144 -3.11 -11.43 3.56
CA THR A 144 -4.14 -10.40 3.77
C THR A 144 -5.13 -10.47 2.62
N TYR A 145 -6.43 -10.42 2.92
CA TYR A 145 -7.47 -10.30 1.90
C TYR A 145 -8.61 -9.39 2.37
N HIS A 146 -9.41 -8.97 1.40
CA HIS A 146 -10.45 -7.96 1.58
C HIS A 146 -11.75 -8.43 0.94
N THR A 147 -12.82 -8.58 1.73
CA THR A 147 -14.15 -9.00 1.27
C THR A 147 -15.14 -7.85 1.34
N PHE A 148 -15.91 -7.63 0.27
CA PHE A 148 -17.00 -6.64 0.27
C PHE A 148 -18.07 -6.99 1.33
N VAL A 149 -18.64 -5.97 1.98
CA VAL A 149 -19.64 -6.10 3.04
C VAL A 149 -20.89 -5.29 2.64
N PRO A 150 -21.89 -5.92 2.00
CA PRO A 150 -23.11 -5.23 1.55
C PRO A 150 -23.85 -4.52 2.68
N ASP A 151 -24.03 -5.19 3.82
CA ASP A 151 -24.81 -4.69 4.97
C ASP A 151 -24.21 -3.46 5.67
N MET A 152 -22.95 -3.12 5.39
CA MET A 152 -22.27 -1.90 5.87
C MET A 152 -22.07 -0.85 4.77
N SER A 153 -22.39 -1.19 3.52
CA SER A 153 -22.28 -0.31 2.36
C SER A 153 -23.56 0.53 2.17
N CYS A 154 -23.56 1.45 1.21
CA CYS A 154 -24.75 2.21 0.87
C CYS A 154 -25.91 1.34 0.34
N ASP A 155 -27.14 1.78 0.56
CA ASP A 155 -28.35 1.04 0.17
C ASP A 155 -28.35 0.70 -1.34
N GLY A 156 -28.36 -0.59 -1.65
CA GLY A 156 -28.36 -1.11 -3.03
C GLY A 156 -27.02 -1.04 -3.76
N CYS A 157 -25.94 -0.65 -3.09
CA CYS A 157 -24.61 -0.59 -3.66
C CYS A 157 -23.97 -1.98 -3.85
N SER A 158 -23.28 -2.18 -4.97
CA SER A 158 -22.54 -3.39 -5.31
C SER A 158 -21.07 -3.08 -5.57
N ASP A 159 -20.15 -4.01 -5.30
CA ASP A 159 -18.76 -3.85 -5.74
C ASP A 159 -18.59 -3.99 -7.27
N ASP A 160 -19.62 -4.43 -7.98
CA ASP A 160 -19.71 -4.34 -9.45
C ASP A 160 -20.10 -2.94 -9.97
N ASP A 161 -20.49 -1.99 -9.08
CA ASP A 161 -20.86 -0.63 -9.50
C ASP A 161 -19.72 0.03 -10.26
N GLN A 162 -20.03 0.72 -11.37
CA GLN A 162 -19.02 1.32 -12.23
C GLN A 162 -18.81 2.80 -11.92
N VAL A 163 -17.55 3.18 -11.70
CA VAL A 163 -17.10 4.55 -11.48
C VAL A 163 -16.12 4.95 -12.57
N THR A 164 -16.38 6.09 -13.21
CA THR A 164 -15.42 6.84 -14.02
C THR A 164 -14.65 7.80 -13.12
N THR A 165 -13.33 7.61 -12.99
CA THR A 165 -12.46 8.57 -12.29
C THR A 165 -11.05 8.57 -12.90
N LEU A 166 -10.14 9.43 -12.42
CA LEU A 166 -8.78 9.53 -12.93
C LEU A 166 -8.04 8.18 -12.83
N ASP A 167 -7.41 7.73 -13.91
CA ASP A 167 -6.62 6.49 -13.88
C ASP A 167 -5.25 6.78 -13.23
N VAL A 168 -5.21 6.65 -11.90
CA VAL A 168 -3.99 6.79 -11.09
C VAL A 168 -2.90 5.77 -11.49
N GLY A 169 -3.30 4.64 -12.08
CA GLY A 169 -2.42 3.62 -12.62
C GLY A 169 -1.67 4.12 -13.86
N TYR A 170 -2.43 4.60 -14.84
CA TYR A 170 -1.94 5.31 -16.02
C TYR A 170 -0.99 6.44 -15.64
N MET A 171 -1.45 7.35 -14.77
CA MET A 171 -0.64 8.49 -14.31
C MET A 171 0.68 8.05 -13.67
N SER A 172 0.67 6.99 -12.86
CA SER A 172 1.87 6.44 -12.22
C SER A 172 2.88 5.87 -13.22
N VAL A 173 2.43 5.12 -14.24
CA VAL A 173 3.31 4.55 -15.28
C VAL A 173 3.89 5.66 -16.16
N ILE A 174 3.04 6.59 -16.61
CA ILE A 174 3.44 7.68 -17.49
C ILE A 174 4.38 8.66 -16.76
N ALA A 175 4.15 8.96 -15.48
CA ALA A 175 5.07 9.77 -14.67
C ALA A 175 6.43 9.08 -14.51
N GLN A 176 6.46 7.77 -14.22
CA GLN A 176 7.71 6.98 -14.15
C GLN A 176 8.45 6.89 -15.50
N ALA A 177 7.72 6.98 -16.62
CA ALA A 177 8.32 7.03 -17.94
C ALA A 177 8.96 8.39 -18.27
N GLY A 178 8.53 9.47 -17.62
CA GLY A 178 8.88 10.86 -17.97
C GLY A 178 7.91 11.51 -18.95
N GLY A 179 6.65 11.05 -18.97
CA GLY A 179 5.61 11.49 -19.91
C GLY A 179 5.36 10.51 -21.05
N GLU A 180 4.23 10.67 -21.73
CA GLU A 180 3.76 9.77 -22.80
C GLU A 180 4.76 9.68 -23.96
N PHE A 181 5.36 10.81 -24.34
CA PHE A 181 6.39 10.84 -25.38
C PHE A 181 7.61 9.98 -25.02
N ALA A 182 8.10 10.08 -23.78
CA ALA A 182 9.23 9.29 -23.30
C ALA A 182 8.87 7.80 -23.15
N PHE A 183 7.63 7.50 -22.75
CA PHE A 183 7.08 6.14 -22.76
C PHE A 183 7.09 5.54 -24.17
N LEU A 184 6.56 6.25 -25.16
CA LEU A 184 6.48 5.77 -26.54
C LEU A 184 7.84 5.65 -27.22
N VAL A 185 8.80 6.53 -26.95
CA VAL A 185 10.18 6.37 -27.46
C VAL A 185 10.83 5.11 -26.89
N ARG A 186 10.62 4.81 -25.60
CA ARG A 186 11.08 3.55 -24.98
C ARG A 186 10.36 2.33 -25.59
N LEU A 187 9.06 2.43 -25.87
CA LEU A 187 8.30 1.38 -26.55
C LEU A 187 8.84 1.11 -27.96
N ALA A 188 9.08 2.15 -28.75
CA ALA A 188 9.61 2.06 -30.11
C ALA A 188 10.99 1.38 -30.13
N LEU A 189 11.95 1.91 -29.35
CA LEU A 189 13.29 1.30 -29.19
C LEU A 189 13.23 -0.10 -28.54
N GLY A 190 12.17 -0.37 -27.76
CA GLY A 190 11.86 -1.68 -27.20
C GLY A 190 11.15 -2.64 -28.17
N SER A 191 10.85 -2.25 -29.41
CA SER A 191 10.09 -3.07 -30.36
C SER A 191 10.53 -2.85 -31.81
N PHE A 192 9.70 -2.21 -32.63
CA PHE A 192 9.88 -2.06 -34.08
C PHE A 192 11.09 -1.20 -34.47
N ALA A 193 11.55 -0.31 -33.58
CA ALA A 193 12.71 0.56 -33.78
C ALA A 193 13.93 0.09 -32.95
N SER A 194 14.00 -1.20 -32.59
CA SER A 194 15.08 -1.75 -31.74
C SER A 194 16.47 -1.77 -32.37
N THR A 195 16.58 -1.63 -33.70
CA THR A 195 17.85 -1.43 -34.42
C THR A 195 18.09 0.03 -34.82
N SER A 196 17.16 0.93 -34.53
CA SER A 196 17.24 2.35 -34.87
C SER A 196 17.93 3.17 -33.78
N ASN A 197 18.36 4.38 -34.13
CA ASN A 197 18.82 5.36 -33.16
C ASN A 197 17.64 6.11 -32.50
N THR A 198 17.92 6.77 -31.37
CA THR A 198 16.91 7.52 -30.62
C THR A 198 16.23 8.62 -31.44
N SER A 199 16.94 9.28 -32.35
CA SER A 199 16.38 10.33 -33.22
C SER A 199 15.33 9.80 -34.21
N GLU A 200 15.55 8.63 -34.79
CA GLU A 200 14.56 7.97 -35.65
C GLU A 200 13.30 7.59 -34.85
N ALA A 201 13.47 6.95 -33.69
CA ALA A 201 12.35 6.64 -32.79
C ALA A 201 11.58 7.91 -32.36
N VAL A 202 12.30 9.00 -32.06
CA VAL A 202 11.72 10.33 -31.76
C VAL A 202 10.91 10.88 -32.92
N SER A 203 11.38 10.76 -34.17
CA SER A 203 10.60 11.20 -35.34
C SER A 203 9.30 10.41 -35.52
N VAL A 204 9.35 9.07 -35.40
CA VAL A 204 8.16 8.22 -35.48
C VAL A 204 7.16 8.52 -34.37
N VAL A 205 7.62 8.74 -33.13
CA VAL A 205 6.74 9.10 -32.01
C VAL A 205 6.19 10.53 -32.14
N THR A 206 6.90 11.43 -32.82
CA THR A 206 6.39 12.79 -33.13
C THR A 206 5.25 12.74 -34.16
N GLU A 207 5.32 11.84 -35.13
CA GLU A 207 4.30 11.67 -36.18
C GLU A 207 3.08 10.86 -35.69
N TYR A 208 3.30 9.72 -35.02
CA TYR A 208 2.25 8.77 -34.65
C TYR A 208 1.84 8.79 -33.17
N GLY A 209 2.48 9.61 -32.34
CA GLY A 209 2.35 9.58 -30.88
C GLY A 209 0.92 9.52 -30.33
N PRO A 210 -0.01 10.41 -30.75
CA PRO A 210 -1.39 10.39 -30.29
C PRO A 210 -2.13 9.09 -30.64
N GLN A 211 -1.91 8.53 -31.83
CA GLN A 211 -2.51 7.27 -32.28
C GLN A 211 -1.92 6.09 -31.48
N MET A 212 -0.60 6.09 -31.27
CA MET A 212 0.08 5.08 -30.45
C MET A 212 -0.41 5.08 -29.00
N MET A 213 -0.57 6.25 -28.36
CA MET A 213 -1.11 6.32 -27.00
C MET A 213 -2.56 5.86 -26.92
N ARG A 214 -3.42 6.26 -27.86
CA ARG A 214 -4.81 5.76 -27.91
C ARG A 214 -4.87 4.24 -28.06
N TRP A 215 -3.98 3.67 -28.87
CA TRP A 215 -3.90 2.23 -29.07
C TRP A 215 -3.44 1.49 -27.80
N VAL A 216 -2.39 1.98 -27.13
CA VAL A 216 -1.95 1.45 -25.82
C VAL A 216 -3.04 1.61 -24.75
N ASN A 217 -3.79 2.70 -24.76
CA ASN A 217 -4.87 2.94 -23.80
C ASN A 217 -6.09 2.06 -24.07
N GLY A 218 -6.39 1.75 -25.34
CA GLY A 218 -7.36 0.72 -25.70
C GLY A 218 -6.98 -0.68 -25.18
N LEU A 219 -5.69 -1.05 -25.23
CA LEU A 219 -5.19 -2.29 -24.62
C LEU A 219 -5.30 -2.27 -23.09
N ASN A 220 -5.01 -1.13 -22.45
CA ASN A 220 -5.03 -0.98 -20.99
C ASN A 220 -6.43 -0.74 -20.39
N SER A 221 -7.44 -0.56 -21.23
CA SER A 221 -8.78 -0.10 -20.84
C SER A 221 -9.52 -1.05 -19.90
N MET A 222 -9.29 -2.36 -20.02
CA MET A 222 -10.17 -3.42 -19.51
C MET A 222 -11.61 -3.38 -20.07
N ASP A 223 -11.84 -2.63 -21.16
CA ASP A 223 -13.07 -2.69 -21.96
C ASP A 223 -12.87 -3.70 -23.11
N PRO A 224 -13.60 -4.83 -23.15
CA PRO A 224 -13.49 -5.80 -24.23
C PRO A 224 -13.70 -5.22 -25.62
N ALA A 225 -14.58 -4.23 -25.81
CA ALA A 225 -14.82 -3.62 -27.13
C ALA A 225 -13.62 -2.79 -27.61
N ALA A 226 -13.01 -2.03 -26.70
CA ALA A 226 -11.77 -1.31 -26.96
C ALA A 226 -10.62 -2.29 -27.24
N MET A 227 -10.42 -3.27 -26.35
CA MET A 227 -9.41 -4.31 -26.48
C MET A 227 -9.52 -5.08 -27.80
N LYS A 228 -10.74 -5.45 -28.22
CA LYS A 228 -10.99 -6.11 -29.51
C LYS A 228 -10.59 -5.25 -30.71
N THR A 229 -10.87 -3.95 -30.67
CA THR A 229 -10.56 -3.05 -31.79
C THR A 229 -9.05 -2.87 -31.96
N VAL A 230 -8.31 -2.69 -30.86
CA VAL A 230 -6.84 -2.50 -30.90
C VAL A 230 -6.05 -3.80 -31.18
N THR A 231 -6.65 -4.97 -30.99
CA THR A 231 -6.04 -6.28 -31.30
C THR A 231 -6.43 -6.86 -32.65
N ASN A 232 -7.41 -6.25 -33.33
CA ASN A 232 -7.96 -6.74 -34.59
C ASN A 232 -6.86 -6.97 -35.66
N ASN A 233 -7.05 -7.98 -36.52
CA ASN A 233 -6.11 -8.33 -37.60
C ASN A 233 -4.64 -8.52 -37.15
N SER A 234 -4.43 -9.05 -35.93
CA SER A 234 -3.11 -9.24 -35.33
C SER A 234 -2.31 -7.93 -35.12
N ALA A 235 -2.99 -6.79 -34.99
CA ALA A 235 -2.38 -5.46 -34.92
C ALA A 235 -1.26 -5.35 -33.87
N VAL A 236 -1.34 -6.07 -32.74
CA VAL A 236 -0.26 -6.09 -31.72
C VAL A 236 1.05 -6.62 -32.26
N LEU A 237 1.03 -7.80 -32.90
CA LEU A 237 2.24 -8.42 -33.45
C LEU A 237 2.78 -7.59 -34.61
N THR A 238 1.90 -7.11 -35.49
CA THR A 238 2.28 -6.27 -36.63
C THR A 238 2.87 -4.93 -36.15
N PHE A 239 2.27 -4.27 -35.17
CA PHE A 239 2.81 -3.04 -34.57
C PHE A 239 4.19 -3.24 -33.95
N LEU A 240 4.40 -4.32 -33.19
CA LEU A 240 5.70 -4.62 -32.59
C LEU A 240 6.79 -4.96 -33.61
N ALA A 241 6.41 -5.48 -34.78
CA ALA A 241 7.34 -5.87 -35.84
C ALA A 241 7.63 -4.73 -36.84
N THR A 242 6.61 -3.98 -37.26
CA THR A 242 6.69 -3.00 -38.37
C THR A 242 6.35 -1.57 -37.97
N GLY A 243 5.92 -1.33 -36.74
CA GLY A 243 5.64 0.01 -36.20
C GLY A 243 4.24 0.55 -36.49
N PRO A 244 4.03 1.86 -36.23
CA PRO A 244 2.69 2.44 -36.06
C PRO A 244 1.83 2.50 -37.34
N ALA A 245 2.41 2.29 -38.53
CA ALA A 245 1.63 2.11 -39.76
C ALA A 245 0.61 0.95 -39.63
N ALA A 246 0.90 -0.07 -38.82
CA ALA A 246 -0.01 -1.18 -38.53
C ALA A 246 -1.30 -0.79 -37.79
N ILE A 247 -1.33 0.40 -37.17
CA ILE A 247 -2.45 0.91 -36.36
C ILE A 247 -2.97 2.27 -36.86
N ALA A 248 -2.46 2.77 -37.99
CA ALA A 248 -2.79 4.10 -38.51
C ALA A 248 -4.26 4.20 -38.96
N ASP A 249 -4.78 3.16 -39.59
CA ASP A 249 -6.16 3.10 -40.10
C ASP A 249 -7.19 2.63 -39.07
N LEU A 250 -6.78 2.35 -37.81
CA LEU A 250 -7.72 1.99 -36.75
C LEU A 250 -8.50 3.22 -36.29
N ASP A 251 -9.82 3.13 -36.30
CA ASP A 251 -10.66 4.09 -35.59
C ASP A 251 -10.52 3.86 -34.09
N LEU A 252 -9.80 4.79 -33.44
CA LEU A 252 -9.59 4.81 -31.99
C LEU A 252 -10.40 5.93 -31.32
N SER A 253 -11.43 6.45 -31.99
CA SER A 253 -12.42 7.34 -31.37
C SER A 253 -13.38 6.55 -30.47
N GLY A 254 -13.87 7.18 -29.41
CA GLY A 254 -14.79 6.53 -28.45
C GLY A 254 -14.14 5.65 -27.37
N PHE A 255 -12.83 5.36 -27.42
CA PHE A 255 -12.16 4.70 -26.30
C PHE A 255 -11.96 5.66 -25.14
N ALA A 256 -12.49 5.24 -23.99
CA ALA A 256 -12.79 6.08 -22.85
C ALA A 256 -11.63 7.04 -22.47
N TYR A 257 -11.91 8.34 -22.59
CA TYR A 257 -11.20 9.43 -21.93
C TYR A 257 -9.69 9.58 -22.22
N ASN A 258 -9.21 9.11 -23.38
CA ASN A 258 -7.79 9.12 -23.76
C ASN A 258 -6.84 8.47 -22.71
N GLY A 259 -7.36 7.60 -21.82
CA GLY A 259 -6.59 7.03 -20.71
C GLY A 259 -6.38 7.92 -19.49
N LEU A 260 -6.82 9.18 -19.50
CA LEU A 260 -6.73 10.06 -18.32
C LEU A 260 -7.76 9.69 -17.24
N PHE A 261 -8.96 9.31 -17.66
CA PHE A 261 -9.95 8.67 -16.81
C PHE A 261 -10.13 7.21 -17.24
N ALA A 262 -10.49 6.35 -16.31
CA ALA A 262 -10.94 5.00 -16.61
C ALA A 262 -12.32 4.78 -15.97
N LYS A 263 -13.14 3.96 -16.63
CA LYS A 263 -14.37 3.43 -16.05
C LYS A 263 -14.09 2.00 -15.59
N ARG A 264 -14.16 1.76 -14.28
CA ARG A 264 -13.87 0.46 -13.66
C ARG A 264 -14.91 0.15 -12.59
N THR A 265 -15.04 -1.13 -12.23
CA THR A 265 -15.89 -1.53 -11.10
C THR A 265 -15.30 -1.03 -9.78
N ILE A 266 -16.11 -0.91 -8.73
CA ILE A 266 -15.64 -0.64 -7.37
C ILE A 266 -14.66 -1.72 -6.90
N SER A 267 -14.89 -2.99 -7.23
CA SER A 267 -13.98 -4.10 -6.94
C SER A 267 -12.61 -3.91 -7.58
N GLN A 268 -12.53 -3.45 -8.83
CA GLN A 268 -11.27 -3.09 -9.48
C GLN A 268 -10.60 -1.88 -8.82
N TRP A 269 -11.35 -0.84 -8.43
CA TRP A 269 -10.77 0.32 -7.74
C TRP A 269 -10.29 0.00 -6.31
N ALA A 270 -11.00 -0.86 -5.59
CA ALA A 270 -10.68 -1.27 -4.24
C ALA A 270 -9.55 -2.30 -4.18
N LEU A 271 -9.65 -3.37 -4.98
CA LEU A 271 -8.74 -4.52 -4.90
C LEU A 271 -7.58 -4.47 -5.90
N GLY A 272 -7.68 -3.60 -6.90
CA GLY A 272 -6.72 -3.46 -7.99
C GLY A 272 -7.13 -4.23 -9.24
N TYR A 273 -6.33 -4.08 -10.30
CA TYR A 273 -6.65 -4.60 -11.64
C TYR A 273 -5.38 -4.84 -12.46
N PRO A 274 -5.41 -5.78 -13.42
CA PRO A 274 -4.29 -5.99 -14.35
C PRO A 274 -4.16 -4.82 -15.34
N SER A 275 -2.92 -4.49 -15.68
CA SER A 275 -2.56 -3.42 -16.61
C SER A 275 -1.51 -3.89 -17.63
N LEU A 276 -1.91 -3.89 -18.90
CA LEU A 276 -0.98 -4.11 -20.02
C LEU A 276 -0.03 -2.93 -20.21
N LEU A 277 -0.43 -1.70 -19.88
CA LEU A 277 0.46 -0.52 -19.95
C LEU A 277 1.63 -0.64 -18.95
N ALA A 278 1.33 -0.95 -17.69
CA ALA A 278 2.34 -1.12 -16.66
C ALA A 278 3.24 -2.34 -16.95
N GLY A 279 2.63 -3.45 -17.41
CA GLY A 279 3.37 -4.66 -17.73
C GLY A 279 4.21 -4.56 -19.00
N LEU A 280 3.80 -3.77 -20.00
CA LEU A 280 4.62 -3.41 -21.16
C LEU A 280 5.90 -2.67 -20.76
N GLY A 281 5.80 -1.71 -19.84
CA GLY A 281 6.96 -0.97 -19.32
C GLY A 281 7.90 -1.86 -18.50
N LEU A 282 7.36 -2.61 -17.53
CA LEU A 282 8.14 -3.40 -16.57
C LEU A 282 8.66 -4.72 -17.17
N GLY A 283 7.83 -5.45 -17.92
CA GLY A 283 8.14 -6.73 -18.54
C GLY A 283 9.18 -6.58 -19.65
N SER A 284 8.96 -5.66 -20.60
CA SER A 284 9.92 -5.40 -21.69
C SER A 284 11.28 -4.91 -21.16
N ASN A 285 11.29 -4.02 -20.17
CA ASN A 285 12.54 -3.62 -19.52
C ASN A 285 13.24 -4.81 -18.86
N TYR A 286 12.51 -5.67 -18.15
CA TYR A 286 13.10 -6.85 -17.52
C TYR A 286 13.71 -7.82 -18.54
N ILE A 287 12.94 -8.25 -19.55
CA ILE A 287 13.39 -9.21 -20.55
C ILE A 287 14.61 -8.67 -21.33
N LYS A 288 14.60 -7.39 -21.71
CA LYS A 288 15.60 -6.82 -22.63
C LYS A 288 16.82 -6.18 -21.95
N VAL A 289 16.70 -5.69 -20.71
CA VAL A 289 17.78 -4.97 -20.00
C VAL A 289 18.27 -5.74 -18.78
N CYS A 290 17.37 -6.37 -18.02
CA CYS A 290 17.72 -7.01 -16.76
C CYS A 290 18.15 -8.47 -16.93
N ALA A 291 17.33 -9.27 -17.62
CA ALA A 291 17.51 -10.72 -17.81
C ALA A 291 18.32 -11.09 -19.06
N ALA A 292 18.64 -10.13 -19.92
CA ALA A 292 19.52 -10.32 -21.07
C ALA A 292 20.92 -10.82 -20.65
N THR A 293 21.65 -11.46 -21.58
CA THR A 293 23.01 -11.94 -21.34
C THR A 293 23.95 -10.75 -21.07
N GLY A 294 24.60 -10.71 -19.89
CA GLY A 294 25.38 -9.55 -19.45
C GLY A 294 24.53 -8.36 -18.95
N GLY A 295 23.21 -8.55 -18.86
CA GLY A 295 22.25 -7.55 -18.40
C GLY A 295 22.34 -7.23 -16.91
N LEU A 296 21.48 -6.31 -16.47
CA LEU A 296 21.62 -5.65 -15.18
C LEU A 296 21.47 -6.60 -13.97
N ASN A 297 20.75 -7.72 -14.09
CA ASN A 297 20.59 -8.67 -12.98
C ASN A 297 21.93 -9.12 -12.36
N ALA A 298 22.96 -9.35 -13.19
CA ALA A 298 24.28 -9.74 -12.72
C ALA A 298 24.98 -8.60 -11.94
N GLN A 299 24.81 -7.34 -12.38
CA GLN A 299 25.36 -6.16 -11.72
C GLN A 299 24.64 -5.90 -10.39
N CYS A 300 23.32 -6.02 -10.36
CA CYS A 300 22.51 -5.91 -9.16
C CYS A 300 22.85 -6.98 -8.11
N ALA A 301 23.06 -8.23 -8.53
CA ALA A 301 23.49 -9.31 -7.64
C ALA A 301 24.85 -9.00 -6.99
N ALA A 302 25.78 -8.40 -7.73
CA ALA A 302 27.08 -7.97 -7.20
C ALA A 302 26.99 -6.82 -6.18
N CYS A 303 25.85 -6.12 -6.10
CA CYS A 303 25.59 -4.99 -5.20
C CYS A 303 24.76 -5.34 -3.95
N VAL A 304 24.33 -6.59 -3.78
CA VAL A 304 23.60 -7.03 -2.58
C VAL A 304 24.45 -6.79 -1.32
N GLY A 305 23.88 -6.07 -0.35
CA GLY A 305 24.55 -5.73 0.91
C GLY A 305 25.65 -4.66 0.80
N LYS A 306 25.77 -3.95 -0.32
CA LYS A 306 26.79 -2.91 -0.54
C LYS A 306 26.17 -1.53 -0.73
N THR A 307 26.89 -0.51 -0.28
CA THR A 307 26.51 0.92 -0.39
C THR A 307 27.62 1.75 -1.05
N THR A 308 28.35 1.17 -2.01
CA THR A 308 29.36 1.91 -2.78
C THR A 308 28.68 2.79 -3.83
N ASP A 309 29.38 3.85 -4.29
CA ASP A 309 28.82 4.82 -5.24
C ASP A 309 28.35 4.17 -6.55
N GLU A 310 29.04 3.12 -7.03
CA GLU A 310 28.63 2.37 -8.22
C GLU A 310 27.30 1.63 -7.99
N CYS A 311 27.11 1.05 -6.81
CA CYS A 311 25.89 0.35 -6.44
C CYS A 311 24.72 1.31 -6.19
N LEU A 312 24.99 2.49 -5.61
CA LEU A 312 24.00 3.55 -5.46
C LEU A 312 23.56 4.12 -6.81
N ALA A 313 24.49 4.26 -7.77
CA ALA A 313 24.19 4.73 -9.12
C ALA A 313 23.21 3.82 -9.89
N ILE A 314 23.27 2.49 -9.69
CA ILE A 314 22.37 1.53 -10.36
C ILE A 314 21.15 1.10 -9.52
N TRP A 315 21.05 1.54 -8.26
CA TRP A 315 20.04 1.09 -7.30
C TRP A 315 18.59 1.20 -7.83
N GLY A 316 18.24 2.33 -8.44
CA GLY A 316 16.91 2.55 -9.00
C GLY A 316 16.56 1.60 -10.15
N GLN A 317 17.54 1.26 -10.98
CA GLN A 317 17.37 0.34 -12.10
C GLN A 317 17.29 -1.11 -11.59
N CYS A 318 18.06 -1.47 -10.57
CA CYS A 318 17.94 -2.77 -9.89
C CYS A 318 16.54 -2.98 -9.28
N ASN A 319 15.95 -1.94 -8.67
CA ASN A 319 14.57 -2.01 -8.19
C ASN A 319 13.56 -2.21 -9.33
N GLN A 320 13.76 -1.58 -10.50
CA GLN A 320 12.92 -1.84 -11.68
C GLN A 320 13.09 -3.28 -12.18
N CYS A 321 14.29 -3.83 -12.18
CA CYS A 321 14.53 -5.24 -12.52
C CYS A 321 13.81 -6.20 -11.56
N VAL A 322 13.82 -5.94 -10.24
CA VAL A 322 13.06 -6.74 -9.25
C VAL A 322 11.55 -6.64 -9.47
N ARG A 323 11.03 -5.44 -9.80
CA ARG A 323 9.60 -5.25 -10.13
C ARG A 323 9.21 -5.98 -11.41
N GLY A 324 10.00 -5.84 -12.48
CA GLY A 324 9.76 -6.52 -13.75
C GLY A 324 9.86 -8.05 -13.65
N ALA A 325 10.80 -8.58 -12.85
CA ALA A 325 10.88 -10.01 -12.53
C ALA A 325 9.57 -10.53 -11.91
N ARG A 326 9.01 -9.79 -10.95
CA ARG A 326 7.72 -10.14 -10.31
C ARG A 326 6.56 -10.08 -11.30
N VAL A 327 6.49 -9.05 -12.14
CA VAL A 327 5.47 -8.91 -13.20
C VAL A 327 5.52 -10.09 -14.18
N VAL A 328 6.70 -10.52 -14.61
CA VAL A 328 6.84 -11.72 -15.46
C VAL A 328 6.41 -12.98 -14.72
N ALA A 329 6.77 -13.14 -13.45
CA ALA A 329 6.46 -14.33 -12.66
C ALA A 329 4.97 -14.50 -12.33
N ILE A 330 4.18 -13.43 -12.29
CA ILE A 330 2.72 -13.45 -12.00
C ILE A 330 1.87 -13.16 -13.24
N ASN A 331 2.48 -13.10 -14.43
CA ASN A 331 1.81 -12.72 -15.66
C ASN A 331 0.63 -13.62 -16.00
N ASP A 332 0.74 -14.93 -15.78
CA ASP A 332 -0.31 -15.88 -16.19
C ASP A 332 -1.59 -15.70 -15.36
N GLU A 333 -1.44 -15.36 -14.08
CA GLU A 333 -2.56 -15.01 -13.18
C GLU A 333 -3.22 -13.70 -13.62
N THR A 334 -2.45 -12.64 -13.83
CA THR A 334 -2.99 -11.33 -14.22
C THR A 334 -3.57 -11.34 -15.63
N CYS A 335 -2.99 -12.13 -16.54
CA CYS A 335 -3.49 -12.37 -17.89
C CYS A 335 -4.82 -13.13 -17.86
N ALA A 336 -4.97 -14.14 -17.00
CA ALA A 336 -6.22 -14.87 -16.84
C ALA A 336 -7.39 -13.97 -16.39
N VAL A 337 -7.14 -12.92 -15.59
CA VAL A 337 -8.16 -11.92 -15.24
C VAL A 337 -8.61 -11.10 -16.46
N ILE A 338 -7.68 -10.71 -17.34
CA ILE A 338 -8.02 -10.02 -18.61
C ILE A 338 -8.79 -10.97 -19.53
N GLU A 339 -8.31 -12.20 -19.68
CA GLU A 339 -8.94 -13.24 -20.52
C GLU A 339 -10.36 -13.55 -20.05
N ALA A 340 -10.59 -13.68 -18.74
CA ALA A 340 -11.93 -13.89 -18.18
C ALA A 340 -12.88 -12.70 -18.44
N ALA A 341 -12.40 -11.46 -18.26
CA ALA A 341 -13.19 -10.26 -18.56
C ALA A 341 -13.55 -10.16 -20.05
N TYR A 342 -12.65 -10.55 -20.94
CA TYR A 342 -12.89 -10.59 -22.38
C TYR A 342 -13.84 -11.75 -22.77
N ALA A 343 -13.67 -12.93 -22.16
CA ALA A 343 -14.52 -14.11 -22.37
C ALA A 343 -15.97 -13.89 -21.96
N ALA A 344 -16.22 -13.06 -20.94
CA ALA A 344 -17.57 -12.69 -20.52
C ALA A 344 -18.39 -11.96 -21.62
N VAL A 345 -17.71 -11.32 -22.60
CA VAL A 345 -18.35 -10.58 -23.70
C VAL A 345 -18.28 -11.34 -25.03
N TYR A 346 -17.14 -11.97 -25.34
CA TYR A 346 -16.90 -12.60 -26.66
C TYR A 346 -16.73 -14.13 -26.64
N GLY A 347 -16.81 -14.75 -25.46
CA GLY A 347 -16.63 -16.19 -25.29
C GLY A 347 -15.16 -16.63 -25.24
N ALA A 348 -14.93 -17.83 -24.70
CA ALA A 348 -13.60 -18.34 -24.37
C ALA A 348 -12.65 -18.48 -25.59
N THR A 349 -13.14 -18.89 -26.76
CA THR A 349 -12.29 -19.09 -27.96
C THR A 349 -11.69 -17.77 -28.47
N GLU A 350 -12.47 -16.69 -28.46
CA GLU A 350 -11.98 -15.36 -28.86
C GLU A 350 -11.03 -14.81 -27.78
N ALA A 351 -11.36 -15.01 -26.50
CA ALA A 351 -10.54 -14.59 -25.37
C ALA A 351 -9.15 -15.26 -25.37
N ALA A 352 -9.07 -16.57 -25.60
CA ALA A 352 -7.80 -17.28 -25.72
C ALA A 352 -6.96 -16.75 -26.90
N SER A 353 -7.61 -16.40 -28.02
CA SER A 353 -6.94 -15.81 -29.19
C SER A 353 -6.43 -14.38 -28.90
N PHE A 354 -7.19 -13.60 -28.13
CA PHE A 354 -6.77 -12.30 -27.60
C PHE A 354 -5.59 -12.42 -26.63
N ALA A 355 -5.65 -13.35 -25.66
CA ALA A 355 -4.58 -13.56 -24.68
C ALA A 355 -3.28 -14.01 -25.35
N ALA A 356 -3.36 -14.95 -26.30
CA ALA A 356 -2.24 -15.44 -27.11
C ALA A 356 -1.55 -14.34 -27.94
N SER A 357 -2.28 -13.29 -28.33
CA SER A 357 -1.75 -12.14 -29.08
C SER A 357 -1.43 -10.92 -28.18
N THR A 358 -1.59 -11.03 -26.86
CA THR A 358 -1.33 -9.95 -25.89
C THR A 358 -0.46 -10.42 -24.72
N CYS A 359 -1.02 -10.69 -23.54
CA CYS A 359 -0.25 -10.95 -22.32
C CYS A 359 0.49 -12.29 -22.29
N GLN A 360 0.13 -13.26 -23.14
CA GLN A 360 0.94 -14.49 -23.28
C GLN A 360 2.26 -14.25 -24.05
N LEU A 361 2.44 -13.08 -24.66
CA LEU A 361 3.70 -12.65 -25.28
C LEU A 361 4.72 -12.10 -24.26
N CYS A 362 4.41 -12.13 -22.96
CA CYS A 362 5.26 -11.63 -21.87
C CYS A 362 6.69 -12.20 -21.89
N SER A 363 6.86 -13.51 -22.05
CA SER A 363 8.17 -14.17 -22.06
C SER A 363 9.03 -13.83 -23.29
N SER A 364 8.40 -13.59 -24.43
CA SER A 364 9.07 -13.44 -25.74
C SER A 364 9.30 -11.97 -26.12
N PHE A 365 8.34 -11.10 -25.79
CA PHE A 365 8.35 -9.69 -26.18
C PHE A 365 8.30 -8.72 -24.98
N GLY A 366 8.07 -9.22 -23.77
CA GLY A 366 7.88 -8.39 -22.57
C GLY A 366 6.49 -7.75 -22.48
N LEU A 367 5.54 -8.20 -23.30
CA LEU A 367 4.12 -7.81 -23.19
C LEU A 367 3.47 -8.53 -22.02
N CYS A 368 3.65 -8.01 -20.81
CA CYS A 368 3.09 -8.63 -19.61
C CYS A 368 1.83 -7.88 -19.14
N ALA A 369 1.02 -8.52 -18.31
CA ALA A 369 0.01 -7.86 -17.48
C ALA A 369 0.56 -7.65 -16.07
N ALA A 370 0.76 -6.40 -15.64
CA ALA A 370 1.18 -6.11 -14.25
C ALA A 370 -0.05 -5.85 -13.37
N PRO A 371 -0.10 -6.36 -12.12
CA PRO A 371 -1.16 -5.98 -11.19
C PRO A 371 -0.91 -4.55 -10.71
N LEU A 372 -1.91 -3.68 -10.83
CA LEU A 372 -1.88 -2.35 -10.25
C LEU A 372 -2.63 -2.33 -8.92
N PRO A 373 -2.11 -1.62 -7.90
CA PRO A 373 -2.70 -1.56 -6.58
C PRO A 373 -4.11 -0.96 -6.62
N GLY A 374 -5.01 -1.51 -5.82
CA GLY A 374 -6.26 -0.86 -5.46
C GLY A 374 -6.08 0.09 -4.27
N ILE A 375 -7.17 0.80 -3.94
CA ILE A 375 -7.22 1.74 -2.81
C ILE A 375 -7.27 1.00 -1.46
N VAL A 376 -7.86 -0.21 -1.44
CA VAL A 376 -8.00 -1.08 -0.26
C VAL A 376 -6.89 -2.14 -0.23
N GLU A 377 -6.61 -2.80 -1.36
CA GLU A 377 -5.58 -3.84 -1.47
C GLU A 377 -4.37 -3.39 -2.31
N SER A 378 -3.23 -3.21 -1.64
CA SER A 378 -2.02 -2.62 -2.24
C SER A 378 -1.19 -3.56 -3.14
N SER A 379 -1.48 -4.85 -3.17
CA SER A 379 -0.79 -5.81 -4.06
C SER A 379 -1.33 -5.82 -5.50
N GLY A 380 -2.54 -5.30 -5.71
CA GLY A 380 -3.24 -5.39 -6.99
C GLY A 380 -3.76 -6.79 -7.35
N ARG A 381 -3.90 -7.67 -6.35
CA ARG A 381 -4.38 -9.06 -6.49
C ARG A 381 -5.58 -9.30 -5.58
N ASN A 382 -6.63 -9.91 -6.11
CA ASN A 382 -7.79 -10.29 -5.31
C ASN A 382 -7.58 -11.64 -4.61
N TYR A 383 -6.95 -11.59 -3.43
CA TYR A 383 -6.72 -12.75 -2.55
C TYR A 383 -7.98 -13.44 -1.99
N THR A 384 -9.19 -12.98 -2.32
CA THR A 384 -10.41 -13.79 -2.09
C THR A 384 -10.64 -14.85 -3.17
N ALA A 385 -10.06 -14.67 -4.35
CA ALA A 385 -10.18 -15.57 -5.51
C ALA A 385 -8.89 -16.36 -5.79
N THR A 386 -7.70 -15.82 -5.46
CA THR A 386 -6.40 -16.46 -5.76
C THR A 386 -5.83 -17.30 -4.59
N ALA A 387 -6.54 -18.37 -4.22
CA ALA A 387 -6.08 -19.35 -3.23
C ALA A 387 -5.01 -20.31 -3.80
#